data_AF-A0A0K0GL50-F1
#
_entry.id   AF-A0A0K0GL50-F1
#
_cell.length_a   1.000
_cell.length_b   1.000
_cell.length_c   1.000
_cell.angle_alpha   90.00
_cell.angle_beta   90.00
_cell.angle_gamma   90.00
#
_symmetry.space_group_name_H-M   'P 1'
#
loop_
_entity.id
_entity.type
_entity.pdbx_description
1 polymer ?
#
loop_
_entity_poly.entity_id
_entity_poly.type
_entity_poly.pdbx_seq_one_letter_code
_entity_poly.pdbx_strand_id
1 'polypeptide(L)'
;MARPPRLRAQTQGTQLDRVYPWGALWCLLPREDWPFVDELRQRYIGARKMIGLLPVGTRPGDDSPRLSFFWSLPCSDFVAWEQRGIAAWRDEVAQMWPEAHARLATVQVHGALARASYRDAVVSRWHRGRFVLAGDAAHAMSPQLGQGVNMALLDALAMRDALRAGADLDAALQRYQRERQAHVAIYHRWSRWLTPLFQSERDLWAQGRDVLLRPMGRVPGGRGHMLRVLSGTQHGWFGKLALAPEFVEALSQPVVRVADDKTEAVA
;
A
#
# COMPACT_ATOMS: atom_id res chain seq x y z
N MET A 1 -11.42 14.65 20.01
CA MET A 1 -10.82 15.10 18.74
C MET A 1 -9.31 14.85 18.77
N ALA A 2 -8.78 13.99 17.89
CA ALA A 2 -7.33 13.80 17.80
C ALA A 2 -6.69 15.06 17.20
N ARG A 3 -5.71 15.65 17.90
CA ARG A 3 -4.96 16.84 17.46
C ARG A 3 -4.31 16.53 16.08
N PRO A 4 -4.39 17.43 15.08
CA PRO A 4 -3.67 17.22 13.82
C PRO A 4 -2.18 17.05 14.13
N PRO A 5 -1.44 16.16 13.44
CA PRO A 5 -0.02 15.94 13.69
C PRO A 5 0.73 17.27 13.63
N ARG A 6 1.64 17.48 14.60
CA ARG A 6 2.36 18.75 14.84
C ARG A 6 3.00 19.37 13.59
N LEU A 7 3.32 18.56 12.59
CA LEU A 7 3.97 18.96 11.34
C LEU A 7 3.01 19.65 10.35
N ARG A 8 1.78 19.13 10.15
CA ARG A 8 0.83 19.71 9.16
C ARG A 8 0.31 21.08 9.57
N ALA A 9 0.26 21.32 10.88
CA ALA A 9 -0.10 22.63 11.43
C ALA A 9 0.93 23.73 11.05
N GLN A 10 2.19 23.37 10.79
CA GLN A 10 3.26 24.34 10.50
C GLN A 10 3.06 25.08 9.17
N THR A 11 2.44 24.43 8.18
CA THR A 11 2.19 25.07 6.87
C THR A 11 0.86 25.82 6.83
N GLN A 12 0.03 25.71 7.87
CA GLN A 12 -1.30 26.36 7.95
C GLN A 12 -2.23 26.06 6.75
N GLY A 13 -2.01 24.93 6.05
CA GLY A 13 -2.75 24.55 4.85
C GLY A 13 -3.57 23.26 4.99
N THR A 14 -3.83 22.76 6.19
CA THR A 14 -4.53 21.48 6.35
C THR A 14 -6.01 21.64 5.98
N GLN A 15 -6.47 20.97 4.92
CA GLN A 15 -7.86 20.96 4.47
C GLN A 15 -8.65 19.77 5.02
N LEU A 16 -7.99 18.61 5.13
CA LEU A 16 -8.54 17.39 5.69
C LEU A 16 -7.47 16.68 6.51
N ASP A 17 -7.84 16.18 7.68
CA ASP A 17 -7.02 15.23 8.45
C ASP A 17 -7.94 14.39 9.33
N ARG A 18 -8.20 13.16 8.90
CA ARG A 18 -9.03 12.22 9.65
C ARG A 18 -8.36 10.86 9.74
N VAL A 19 -8.61 10.18 10.84
CA VAL A 19 -8.29 8.76 10.96
C VAL A 19 -9.18 7.99 10.00
N TYR A 20 -8.56 7.11 9.23
CA TYR A 20 -9.26 6.23 8.33
C TYR A 20 -9.88 5.07 9.15
N PRO A 21 -11.17 4.73 8.94
CA PRO A 21 -11.93 3.87 9.86
C PRO A 21 -11.46 2.41 9.86
N TRP A 22 -10.70 1.99 8.85
CA TRP A 22 -10.15 0.65 8.74
C TRP A 22 -8.66 0.65 9.05
N GLY A 23 -8.23 -0.38 9.78
CA GLY A 23 -6.85 -0.67 10.08
C GLY A 23 -6.43 -2.02 9.50
N ALA A 24 -5.22 -2.45 9.87
CA ALA A 24 -4.74 -3.78 9.54
C ALA A 24 -3.80 -4.33 10.60
N LEU A 25 -3.64 -5.65 10.61
CA LEU A 25 -2.65 -6.40 11.35
C LEU A 25 -1.61 -6.91 10.36
N TRP A 26 -0.33 -6.69 10.64
CA TRP A 26 0.78 -7.05 9.75
C TRP A 26 1.80 -7.93 10.47
N CYS A 27 2.37 -8.89 9.76
CA CYS A 27 3.60 -9.56 10.19
C CYS A 27 4.41 -10.07 9.00
N LEU A 28 5.69 -10.37 9.25
CA LEU A 28 6.53 -11.09 8.29
C LEU A 28 6.54 -12.57 8.65
N LEU A 29 6.30 -13.40 7.64
CA LEU A 29 6.33 -14.86 7.75
C LEU A 29 7.46 -15.41 6.87
N PRO A 30 8.04 -16.58 7.19
CA PRO A 30 8.86 -17.33 6.24
C PRO A 30 8.06 -17.61 4.94
N ARG A 31 8.72 -17.53 3.77
CA ARG A 31 8.10 -17.91 2.49
C ARG A 31 7.93 -19.41 2.35
N GLU A 32 8.97 -20.17 2.70
CA GLU A 32 8.98 -21.64 2.59
C GLU A 32 8.50 -22.09 1.18
N ASP A 33 7.66 -23.12 1.13
CA ASP A 33 7.06 -23.71 -0.06
C ASP A 33 5.83 -22.93 -0.60
N TRP A 34 5.69 -21.64 -0.28
CA TRP A 34 4.60 -20.83 -0.83
C TRP A 34 4.65 -20.80 -2.37
N PRO A 35 3.60 -21.26 -3.07
CA PRO A 35 3.68 -21.55 -4.51
C PRO A 35 3.60 -20.29 -5.39
N PHE A 36 3.09 -19.18 -4.88
CA PHE A 36 2.90 -17.94 -5.64
C PHE A 36 4.02 -16.96 -5.33
N VAL A 37 5.19 -17.14 -5.94
CA VAL A 37 6.41 -16.37 -5.61
C VAL A 37 6.44 -14.94 -6.15
N ASP A 38 5.67 -14.66 -7.22
CA ASP A 38 5.63 -13.36 -7.89
C ASP A 38 4.24 -12.69 -7.82
N GLU A 39 3.34 -13.22 -6.97
CA GLU A 39 1.97 -12.72 -6.88
C GLU A 39 1.60 -12.28 -5.46
N LEU A 40 1.00 -11.10 -5.36
CA LEU A 40 0.15 -10.76 -4.23
C LEU A 40 -1.12 -11.61 -4.30
N ARG A 41 -1.33 -12.48 -3.31
CA ARG A 41 -2.56 -13.25 -3.16
C ARG A 41 -3.43 -12.61 -2.10
N GLN A 42 -4.70 -12.35 -2.42
CA GLN A 42 -5.68 -11.77 -1.50
C GLN A 42 -6.98 -12.56 -1.50
N ARG A 43 -7.59 -12.70 -0.33
CA ARG A 43 -8.96 -13.19 -0.18
C ARG A 43 -9.81 -12.17 0.55
N TYR A 44 -11.10 -12.18 0.25
CA TYR A 44 -12.06 -11.21 0.73
C TYR A 44 -13.30 -11.91 1.30
N ILE A 45 -13.77 -11.45 2.47
CA ILE A 45 -15.15 -11.68 2.89
C ILE A 45 -15.91 -10.37 2.65
N GLY A 46 -16.70 -10.36 1.58
CA GLY A 46 -17.41 -9.18 1.11
C GLY A 46 -16.46 -7.98 0.94
N ALA A 47 -16.82 -6.86 1.55
CA ALA A 47 -15.96 -5.69 1.72
C ALA A 47 -15.57 -5.48 3.21
N ARG A 48 -15.70 -6.50 4.06
CA ARG A 48 -15.49 -6.37 5.51
C ARG A 48 -14.17 -6.97 5.97
N LYS A 49 -13.64 -7.97 5.27
CA LYS A 49 -12.35 -8.56 5.65
C LYS A 49 -11.54 -8.81 4.40
N MET A 50 -10.29 -8.39 4.46
CA MET A 50 -9.28 -8.60 3.44
C MET A 50 -8.08 -9.24 4.15
N ILE A 51 -7.67 -10.39 3.65
CA ILE A 51 -6.46 -11.10 4.06
C ILE A 51 -5.54 -11.19 2.84
N GLY A 52 -4.24 -11.01 3.04
CA GLY A 52 -3.29 -11.10 1.94
C GLY A 52 -1.91 -11.62 2.35
N LEU A 53 -1.26 -12.26 1.38
CA LEU A 53 0.11 -12.74 1.43
C LEU A 53 0.84 -12.19 0.21
N LEU A 54 1.88 -11.41 0.48
CA LEU A 54 2.76 -10.83 -0.54
C LEU A 54 4.16 -11.39 -0.35
N PRO A 55 4.73 -12.12 -1.33
CA PRO A 55 6.16 -12.37 -1.36
C PRO A 55 6.94 -11.06 -1.30
N VAL A 56 7.86 -10.99 -0.36
CA VAL A 56 8.78 -9.87 -0.19
C VAL A 56 10.20 -10.42 -0.12
N GLY A 57 11.18 -9.52 -0.15
CA GLY A 57 12.59 -9.88 -0.07
C GLY A 57 12.99 -10.49 1.27
N THR A 58 14.28 -10.40 1.55
CA THR A 58 14.92 -10.94 2.75
C THR A 58 15.00 -9.89 3.85
N ARG A 59 15.45 -10.29 5.04
CA ARG A 59 15.76 -9.35 6.12
C ARG A 59 17.26 -9.04 6.11
N PRO A 60 17.69 -7.86 6.59
CA PRO A 60 19.11 -7.61 6.80
C PRO A 60 19.74 -8.70 7.69
N GLY A 61 20.76 -9.38 7.18
CA GLY A 61 21.45 -10.47 7.89
C GLY A 61 20.72 -11.82 7.88
N ASP A 62 19.66 -11.98 7.09
CA ASP A 62 18.92 -13.23 6.97
C ASP A 62 18.34 -13.37 5.56
N ASP A 63 19.00 -14.21 4.77
CA ASP A 63 18.71 -14.43 3.34
C ASP A 63 17.47 -15.29 3.09
N SER A 64 16.74 -15.69 4.15
CA SER A 64 15.51 -16.46 4.01
C SER A 64 14.41 -15.58 3.42
N PRO A 65 13.81 -15.94 2.26
CA PRO A 65 12.72 -15.18 1.65
C PRO A 65 11.50 -15.09 2.58
N ARG A 66 10.78 -13.97 2.52
CA ARG A 66 9.67 -13.67 3.43
C ARG A 66 8.34 -13.45 2.69
N LEU A 67 7.25 -13.58 3.44
CA LEU A 67 5.92 -13.13 3.06
C LEU A 67 5.52 -11.98 3.99
N SER A 68 4.99 -10.91 3.44
CA SER A 68 4.23 -9.92 4.19
C SER A 68 2.78 -10.40 4.28
N PHE A 69 2.37 -10.79 5.48
CA PHE A 69 0.98 -11.08 5.80
C PHE A 69 0.27 -9.82 6.24
N PHE A 70 -0.97 -9.64 5.78
CA PHE A 70 -1.86 -8.62 6.31
C PHE A 70 -3.30 -9.09 6.46
N TRP A 71 -3.98 -8.50 7.44
CA TRP A 71 -5.38 -8.72 7.72
C TRP A 71 -6.08 -7.40 8.08
N SER A 72 -7.17 -7.06 7.39
CA SER A 72 -7.92 -5.83 7.66
C SER A 72 -9.02 -6.02 8.70
N LEU A 73 -9.25 -4.99 9.50
CA LEU A 73 -10.36 -4.90 10.44
C LEU A 73 -10.71 -3.43 10.71
N PRO A 74 -11.92 -3.10 11.15
CA PRO A 74 -12.24 -1.75 11.62
C PRO A 74 -11.31 -1.34 12.77
N CYS A 75 -10.89 -0.08 12.80
CA CYS A 75 -10.04 0.44 13.88
C CYS A 75 -10.74 0.38 15.25
N SER A 76 -12.07 0.43 15.29
CA SER A 76 -12.87 0.23 16.50
C SER A 76 -12.72 -1.16 17.11
N ASP A 77 -12.35 -2.14 16.30
CA ASP A 77 -12.42 -3.55 16.67
C ASP A 77 -11.09 -4.09 17.22
N PHE A 78 -10.03 -3.28 17.23
CA PHE A 78 -8.72 -3.70 17.75
C PHE A 78 -8.79 -4.21 19.20
N VAL A 79 -9.55 -3.53 20.06
CA VAL A 79 -9.70 -3.91 21.47
C VAL A 79 -10.46 -5.22 21.60
N ALA A 80 -11.61 -5.34 20.91
CA ALA A 80 -12.40 -6.56 20.91
C ALA A 80 -11.63 -7.75 20.32
N TRP A 81 -10.85 -7.52 19.26
CA TRP A 81 -9.98 -8.54 18.66
C TRP A 81 -8.94 -9.07 19.66
N GLU A 82 -8.31 -8.19 20.44
CA GLU A 82 -7.34 -8.59 21.47
C GLU A 82 -8.00 -9.36 22.61
N GLN A 83 -9.18 -8.94 23.05
CA GLN A 83 -9.93 -9.61 24.11
C GLN A 83 -10.43 -11.02 23.71
N ARG A 84 -10.75 -11.24 22.42
CA ARG A 84 -11.13 -12.57 21.92
C ARG A 84 -9.98 -13.59 21.94
N GLY A 85 -8.73 -13.12 22.03
CA GLY A 85 -7.55 -13.98 22.05
C GLY A 85 -7.08 -14.40 20.66
N ILE A 86 -5.78 -14.69 20.58
CA ILE A 86 -5.08 -15.01 19.33
C ILE A 86 -5.56 -16.32 18.69
N ALA A 87 -5.95 -17.31 19.50
CA ALA A 87 -6.44 -18.59 19.02
C ALA A 87 -7.72 -18.44 18.20
N ALA A 88 -8.72 -17.71 18.71
CA ALA A 88 -9.97 -17.45 18.01
C ALA A 88 -9.74 -16.71 16.68
N TRP A 89 -8.79 -15.76 16.63
CA TRP A 89 -8.42 -15.10 15.39
C TRP A 89 -7.74 -16.06 14.39
N ARG A 90 -6.85 -16.95 14.85
CA ARG A 90 -6.21 -17.95 13.99
C ARG A 90 -7.23 -18.93 13.41
N ASP A 91 -8.21 -19.35 14.20
CA ASP A 91 -9.31 -20.19 13.72
C ASP A 91 -10.13 -19.48 12.63
N GLU A 92 -10.34 -18.17 12.80
CA GLU A 92 -10.98 -17.35 11.77
C GLU A 92 -10.16 -17.31 10.47
N VAL A 93 -8.84 -17.17 10.57
CA VAL A 93 -7.93 -17.27 9.42
C VAL A 93 -8.04 -18.64 8.77
N ALA A 94 -8.09 -19.73 9.55
CA ALA A 94 -8.21 -21.09 9.04
C ALA A 94 -9.50 -21.29 8.24
N GLN A 95 -10.62 -20.72 8.70
CA GLN A 95 -11.91 -20.79 7.99
C GLN A 95 -11.88 -20.03 6.66
N MET A 96 -11.17 -18.90 6.59
CA MET A 96 -11.04 -18.09 5.37
C MET A 96 -10.02 -18.64 4.37
N TRP A 97 -8.88 -19.07 4.90
CA TRP A 97 -7.70 -19.38 4.13
C TRP A 97 -6.79 -20.37 4.88
N PRO A 98 -7.08 -21.68 4.78
CA PRO A 98 -6.28 -22.73 5.41
C PRO A 98 -4.79 -22.64 5.06
N GLU A 99 -4.45 -22.35 3.80
CA GLU A 99 -3.07 -22.25 3.33
C GLU A 99 -2.33 -21.06 3.98
N ALA A 100 -3.01 -19.94 4.26
CA ALA A 100 -2.42 -18.82 4.99
C ALA A 100 -2.31 -19.12 6.49
N HIS A 101 -3.32 -19.80 7.06
CA HIS A 101 -3.28 -20.24 8.46
C HIS A 101 -2.08 -21.14 8.75
N ALA A 102 -1.74 -22.06 7.84
CA ALA A 102 -0.56 -22.92 7.98
C ALA A 102 0.75 -22.13 8.16
N ARG A 103 0.84 -20.92 7.58
CA ARG A 103 2.02 -20.04 7.70
C ARG A 103 2.07 -19.25 9.00
N LEU A 104 0.98 -19.22 9.77
CA LEU A 104 0.88 -18.50 11.04
C LEU A 104 1.31 -19.36 12.25
N ALA A 105 1.97 -20.50 12.03
CA ALA A 105 2.39 -21.42 13.09
C ALA A 105 3.28 -20.75 14.17
N THR A 106 4.02 -19.70 13.82
CA THR A 106 4.87 -18.95 14.77
C THR A 106 4.16 -17.76 15.42
N VAL A 107 2.96 -17.40 14.95
CA VAL A 107 2.19 -16.25 15.45
C VAL A 107 1.31 -16.71 16.61
N GLN A 108 1.91 -16.79 17.80
CA GLN A 108 1.24 -17.33 19.01
C GLN A 108 0.75 -16.25 19.99
N VAL A 109 1.04 -14.98 19.74
CA VAL A 109 0.65 -13.86 20.61
C VAL A 109 0.26 -12.64 19.77
N HIS A 110 -0.63 -11.80 20.29
CA HIS A 110 -1.05 -10.56 19.59
C HIS A 110 0.13 -9.63 19.26
N GLY A 111 1.14 -9.59 20.12
CA GLY A 111 2.35 -8.75 19.91
C GLY A 111 3.19 -9.13 18.69
N ALA A 112 2.99 -10.31 18.11
CA ALA A 112 3.62 -10.71 16.85
C ALA A 112 2.99 -10.00 15.63
N LEU A 113 1.86 -9.32 15.80
CA LEU A 113 1.14 -8.60 14.74
C LEU A 113 1.22 -7.08 15.00
N ALA A 114 1.84 -6.36 14.06
CA ALA A 114 1.86 -4.92 14.09
C ALA A 114 0.49 -4.35 13.72
N ARG A 115 -0.08 -3.51 14.60
CA ARG A 115 -1.31 -2.76 14.32
C ARG A 115 -1.00 -1.55 13.46
N ALA A 116 -1.66 -1.44 12.32
CA ALA A 116 -1.61 -0.29 11.44
C ALA A 116 -2.96 0.45 11.47
N SER A 117 -2.90 1.76 11.71
CA SER A 117 -4.01 2.68 11.47
C SER A 117 -3.58 3.73 10.46
N TYR A 118 -4.47 4.11 9.56
CA TYR A 118 -4.16 5.00 8.45
C TYR A 118 -4.85 6.36 8.63
N ARG A 119 -4.42 7.35 7.85
CA ARG A 119 -5.06 8.67 7.79
C ARG A 119 -5.40 9.02 6.35
N ASP A 120 -6.47 9.80 6.23
CA ASP A 120 -6.85 10.47 5.00
C ASP A 120 -6.62 11.96 5.22
N ALA A 121 -5.54 12.49 4.63
CA ALA A 121 -5.10 13.87 4.84
C ALA A 121 -4.86 14.61 3.52
N VAL A 122 -5.34 15.85 3.46
CA VAL A 122 -5.14 16.76 2.33
C VAL A 122 -4.62 18.08 2.88
N VAL A 123 -3.46 18.49 2.39
CA VAL A 123 -2.85 19.78 2.72
C VAL A 123 -2.74 20.61 1.44
N SER A 124 -3.24 21.85 1.45
CA SER A 124 -3.20 22.79 0.33
C SER A 124 -1.86 23.52 0.19
N ARG A 125 -1.09 23.60 1.27
CA ARG A 125 0.24 24.21 1.30
C ARG A 125 1.25 23.24 1.91
N TRP A 126 2.21 22.79 1.10
CA TRP A 126 3.20 21.79 1.48
C TRP A 126 4.49 22.40 2.00
N HIS A 127 4.69 23.72 1.87
CA HIS A 127 5.90 24.37 2.36
C HIS A 127 5.63 25.74 3.00
N ARG A 128 6.56 26.18 3.86
CA ARG A 128 6.61 27.52 4.45
C ARG A 128 8.05 27.85 4.82
N GLY A 129 8.66 28.83 4.16
CA GLY A 129 10.08 29.14 4.35
C GLY A 129 10.95 27.93 4.04
N ARG A 130 11.72 27.47 5.04
CA ARG A 130 12.60 26.29 4.91
C ARG A 130 11.93 24.97 5.37
N PHE A 131 10.64 25.00 5.66
CA PHE A 131 9.88 23.82 6.06
C PHE A 131 9.12 23.24 4.85
N VAL A 132 9.20 21.93 4.64
CA VAL A 132 8.54 21.22 3.53
C VAL A 132 7.93 19.90 4.01
N LEU A 133 6.76 19.56 3.48
CA LEU A 133 6.04 18.32 3.69
C LEU A 133 6.19 17.41 2.47
N ALA A 134 6.36 16.12 2.71
CA ALA A 134 6.41 15.08 1.68
C ALA A 134 5.78 13.78 2.21
N GLY A 135 5.38 12.88 1.30
CA GLY A 135 4.73 11.62 1.62
C GLY A 135 3.48 11.81 2.48
N ASP A 136 3.30 10.92 3.46
CA ASP A 136 2.14 10.96 4.35
C ASP A 136 1.98 12.31 5.07
N ALA A 137 3.07 13.02 5.36
CA ALA A 137 2.99 14.33 6.00
C ALA A 137 2.22 15.34 5.13
N ALA A 138 2.34 15.25 3.80
CA ALA A 138 1.63 16.10 2.85
C ALA A 138 0.27 15.52 2.40
N HIS A 139 0.18 14.21 2.21
CA HIS A 139 -0.92 13.59 1.48
C HIS A 139 -1.23 12.14 1.85
N ALA A 140 -1.20 11.80 3.15
CA ALA A 140 -1.62 10.47 3.61
C ALA A 140 -2.96 10.03 2.99
N MET A 141 -3.01 8.79 2.48
CA MET A 141 -4.17 8.22 1.79
C MET A 141 -4.43 6.78 2.26
N SER A 142 -5.58 6.23 1.86
CA SER A 142 -5.91 4.85 2.22
C SER A 142 -4.99 3.85 1.47
N PRO A 143 -4.67 2.69 2.07
CA PRO A 143 -3.63 1.78 1.56
C PRO A 143 -4.03 0.97 0.31
N GLN A 144 -5.25 1.10 -0.19
CA GLN A 144 -5.85 0.19 -1.19
C GLN A 144 -5.06 0.07 -2.49
N LEU A 145 -4.30 1.10 -2.87
CA LEU A 145 -3.48 1.07 -4.09
C LEU A 145 -2.01 0.69 -3.82
N GLY A 146 -1.60 0.54 -2.55
CA GLY A 146 -0.20 0.27 -2.18
C GLY A 146 0.78 1.40 -2.54
N GLN A 147 0.29 2.62 -2.80
CA GLN A 147 1.10 3.69 -3.40
C GLN A 147 1.75 4.66 -2.41
N GLY A 148 1.52 4.55 -1.10
CA GLY A 148 2.01 5.55 -0.13
C GLY A 148 3.52 5.79 -0.23
N VAL A 149 4.31 4.71 -0.14
CA VAL A 149 5.78 4.78 -0.27
C VAL A 149 6.20 5.22 -1.67
N ASN A 150 5.57 4.70 -2.73
CA ASN A 150 5.86 5.10 -4.11
C ASN A 150 5.67 6.61 -4.31
N MET A 151 4.58 7.17 -3.76
CA MET A 151 4.31 8.60 -3.86
C MET A 151 5.31 9.43 -3.06
N ALA A 152 5.74 8.97 -1.89
CA ALA A 152 6.79 9.62 -1.11
C ALA A 152 8.15 9.61 -1.82
N LEU A 153 8.51 8.51 -2.48
CA LEU A 153 9.73 8.44 -3.30
C LEU A 153 9.66 9.39 -4.50
N LEU A 154 8.51 9.47 -5.17
CA LEU A 154 8.30 10.44 -6.25
C LEU A 154 8.32 11.90 -5.75
N ASP A 155 7.90 12.16 -4.52
CA ASP A 155 8.05 13.48 -3.91
C ASP A 155 9.52 13.84 -3.71
N ALA A 156 10.32 12.91 -3.18
CA ALA A 156 11.76 13.12 -3.01
C ALA A 156 12.46 13.38 -4.35
N LEU A 157 12.07 12.65 -5.40
CA LEU A 157 12.56 12.85 -6.76
C LEU A 157 12.22 14.26 -7.29
N ALA A 158 10.95 14.66 -7.23
CA ALA A 158 10.53 15.98 -7.69
C ALA A 158 11.14 17.12 -6.88
N MET A 159 11.30 16.94 -5.57
CA MET A 159 11.96 17.92 -4.70
C MET A 159 13.43 18.09 -5.08
N ARG A 160 14.16 16.99 -5.30
CA ARG A 160 15.54 17.01 -5.80
C ARG A 160 15.65 17.80 -7.10
N ASP A 161 14.78 17.50 -8.06
CA ASP A 161 14.83 18.11 -9.39
C ASP A 161 14.49 19.61 -9.35
N ALA A 162 13.50 19.99 -8.55
CA ALA A 162 13.14 21.39 -8.37
C ALA A 162 14.28 22.19 -7.71
N LEU A 163 14.96 21.63 -6.71
CA LEU A 163 16.11 22.27 -6.06
C LEU A 163 17.32 22.39 -6.99
N ARG A 164 17.55 21.39 -7.85
CA ARG A 164 18.68 21.40 -8.80
C ARG A 164 18.49 22.32 -10.00
N ALA A 165 17.26 22.75 -10.27
CA ALA A 165 16.96 23.66 -11.38
C ALA A 165 17.53 25.09 -11.20
N GLY A 166 18.17 25.40 -10.06
CA GLY A 166 18.89 26.66 -9.86
C GLY A 166 18.00 27.89 -9.58
N ALA A 167 16.71 27.71 -9.35
CA ALA A 167 15.82 28.77 -8.89
C ALA A 167 16.04 29.09 -7.41
N ASP A 168 15.53 30.23 -6.93
CA ASP A 168 15.46 30.48 -5.49
C ASP A 168 14.61 29.39 -4.77
N LEU A 169 14.81 29.25 -3.46
CA LEU A 169 14.21 28.17 -2.68
C LEU A 169 12.67 28.19 -2.73
N ASP A 170 12.05 29.37 -2.70
CA ASP A 170 10.58 29.45 -2.68
C ASP A 170 10.01 29.02 -4.03
N ALA A 171 10.60 29.49 -5.13
CA ALA A 171 10.25 29.05 -6.48
C ALA A 171 10.45 27.54 -6.68
N ALA A 172 11.53 26.97 -6.15
CA ALA A 172 11.78 25.53 -6.19
C ALA A 172 10.70 24.74 -5.41
N LEU A 173 10.35 25.16 -4.20
CA LEU A 173 9.34 24.47 -3.39
C LEU A 173 7.92 24.62 -3.97
N GLN A 174 7.59 25.77 -4.56
CA GLN A 174 6.33 25.96 -5.29
C GLN A 174 6.25 25.03 -6.50
N ARG A 175 7.34 24.87 -7.26
CA ARG A 175 7.41 23.94 -8.39
C ARG A 175 7.17 22.50 -7.93
N TYR A 176 7.90 22.05 -6.90
CA TYR A 176 7.72 20.73 -6.28
C TYR A 176 6.25 20.48 -5.90
N GLN A 177 5.64 21.42 -5.15
CA GLN A 177 4.25 21.27 -4.72
C GLN A 177 3.31 21.16 -5.92
N ARG A 178 3.43 22.04 -6.91
CA ARG A 178 2.55 22.06 -8.08
C ARG A 178 2.58 20.75 -8.86
N GLU A 179 3.78 20.23 -9.13
CA GLU A 179 3.96 18.97 -9.88
C GLU A 179 3.38 17.77 -9.10
N ARG A 180 3.66 17.68 -7.80
CA ARG A 180 3.24 16.55 -6.98
C ARG A 180 1.77 16.59 -6.59
N GLN A 181 1.24 17.75 -6.24
CA GLN A 181 -0.16 17.90 -5.86
C GLN A 181 -1.11 17.49 -7.00
N ALA A 182 -0.78 17.84 -8.24
CA ALA A 182 -1.54 17.42 -9.42
C ALA A 182 -1.54 15.89 -9.60
N HIS A 183 -0.37 15.26 -9.43
CA HIS A 183 -0.23 13.81 -9.55
C HIS A 183 -1.00 13.08 -8.44
N VAL A 184 -0.76 13.47 -7.18
CA VAL A 184 -1.32 12.85 -5.98
C VAL A 184 -2.85 13.03 -5.88
N ALA A 185 -3.40 14.13 -6.37
CA ALA A 185 -4.85 14.39 -6.33
C ALA A 185 -5.68 13.27 -6.99
N ILE A 186 -5.14 12.62 -8.01
CA ILE A 186 -5.81 11.54 -8.75
C ILE A 186 -5.79 10.26 -7.93
N TYR A 187 -4.65 9.91 -7.34
CA TYR A 187 -4.54 8.76 -6.44
C TYR A 187 -5.42 8.93 -5.19
N HIS A 188 -5.50 10.14 -4.64
CA HIS A 188 -6.45 10.47 -3.57
C HIS A 188 -7.90 10.23 -3.99
N ARG A 189 -8.27 10.73 -5.18
CA ARG A 189 -9.63 10.54 -5.71
C ARG A 189 -9.95 9.06 -5.90
N TRP A 190 -9.03 8.29 -6.48
CA TRP A 190 -9.22 6.86 -6.72
C TRP A 190 -9.19 6.03 -5.45
N SER A 191 -8.27 6.29 -4.53
CA SER A 191 -8.23 5.66 -3.20
C SER A 191 -9.59 5.81 -2.51
N ARG A 192 -10.16 7.03 -2.49
CA ARG A 192 -11.48 7.27 -1.89
C ARG A 192 -12.62 6.61 -2.66
N TRP A 193 -12.58 6.60 -3.99
CA TRP A 193 -13.64 5.99 -4.81
C TRP A 193 -13.63 4.46 -4.76
N LEU A 194 -12.46 3.84 -4.72
CA LEU A 194 -12.29 2.39 -4.64
C LEU A 194 -12.48 1.85 -3.23
N THR A 195 -12.25 2.67 -2.20
CA THR A 195 -12.37 2.27 -0.79
C THR A 195 -13.65 1.48 -0.48
N PRO A 196 -14.86 1.94 -0.83
CA PRO A 196 -16.10 1.22 -0.51
C PRO A 196 -16.20 -0.18 -1.13
N LEU A 197 -15.47 -0.46 -2.22
CA LEU A 197 -15.47 -1.77 -2.88
C LEU A 197 -14.70 -2.83 -2.09
N PHE A 198 -13.73 -2.39 -1.29
CA PHE A 198 -12.82 -3.28 -0.56
C PHE A 198 -13.02 -3.22 0.96
N GLN A 199 -13.52 -2.10 1.49
CA GLN A 199 -13.65 -1.79 2.92
C GLN A 199 -14.96 -1.03 3.18
N SER A 200 -16.03 -1.77 3.43
CA SER A 200 -17.41 -1.30 3.61
C SER A 200 -18.25 -2.36 4.33
N GLU A 201 -19.21 -1.91 5.14
CA GLU A 201 -20.23 -2.78 5.75
C GLU A 201 -21.35 -3.20 4.79
N ARG A 202 -21.39 -2.62 3.58
CA ARG A 202 -22.46 -2.85 2.59
C ARG A 202 -22.04 -3.89 1.57
N ASP A 203 -22.75 -5.02 1.55
CA ASP A 203 -22.48 -6.14 0.63
C ASP A 203 -22.69 -5.80 -0.85
N LEU A 204 -23.57 -4.84 -1.16
CA LEU A 204 -23.82 -4.37 -2.54
C LEU A 204 -22.55 -3.84 -3.23
N TRP A 205 -21.66 -3.16 -2.49
CA TRP A 205 -20.41 -2.67 -3.07
C TRP A 205 -19.42 -3.81 -3.36
N ALA A 206 -19.40 -4.86 -2.54
CA ALA A 206 -18.60 -6.05 -2.78
C ALA A 206 -19.09 -6.82 -4.02
N GLN A 207 -20.41 -6.96 -4.16
CA GLN A 207 -21.02 -7.57 -5.35
C GLN A 207 -20.71 -6.78 -6.62
N GLY A 208 -20.82 -5.44 -6.57
CA GLY A 208 -20.42 -4.56 -7.67
C GLY A 208 -18.95 -4.72 -8.04
N ARG A 209 -18.04 -4.83 -7.06
CA ARG A 209 -16.62 -5.10 -7.28
C ARG A 209 -16.41 -6.40 -8.06
N ASP A 210 -17.01 -7.49 -7.60
CA ASP A 210 -16.78 -8.83 -8.14
C ASP A 210 -17.32 -8.95 -9.58
N VAL A 211 -18.40 -8.23 -9.88
CA VAL A 211 -18.98 -8.14 -11.23
C VAL A 211 -18.19 -7.22 -12.15
N LEU A 212 -17.69 -6.08 -11.67
CA LEU A 212 -17.09 -5.05 -12.54
C LEU A 212 -15.57 -5.21 -12.74
N LEU A 213 -14.82 -5.60 -11.71
CA LEU A 213 -13.35 -5.65 -11.82
C LEU A 213 -12.87 -6.84 -12.65
N ARG A 214 -13.57 -7.98 -12.58
CA ARG A 214 -13.17 -9.22 -13.27
C ARG A 214 -13.26 -9.09 -14.81
N PRO A 215 -14.27 -8.44 -15.41
CA PRO A 215 -14.29 -8.13 -16.84
C PRO A 215 -13.33 -7.00 -17.22
N MET A 216 -13.18 -5.97 -16.38
CA MET A 216 -12.34 -4.79 -16.69
C MET A 216 -10.87 -5.14 -16.96
N GLY A 217 -10.35 -6.17 -16.28
CA GLY A 217 -9.00 -6.69 -16.54
C GLY A 217 -8.83 -7.43 -17.88
N ARG A 218 -9.93 -7.74 -18.58
CA ARG A 218 -9.95 -8.50 -19.84
C ARG A 218 -10.31 -7.65 -21.07
N VAL A 219 -10.81 -6.43 -20.87
CA VAL A 219 -11.17 -5.51 -21.97
C VAL A 219 -9.91 -4.81 -22.52
N PRO A 220 -9.79 -4.62 -23.86
CA PRO A 220 -8.70 -3.86 -24.47
C PRO A 220 -8.54 -2.47 -23.83
N GLY A 221 -7.30 -2.11 -23.48
CA GLY A 221 -6.98 -0.84 -22.80
C GLY A 221 -7.24 -0.82 -21.29
N GLY A 222 -8.20 -1.60 -20.79
CA GLY A 222 -8.54 -1.70 -19.35
C GLY A 222 -7.38 -2.23 -18.51
N ARG A 223 -6.75 -3.34 -18.95
CA ARG A 223 -5.54 -3.89 -18.33
C ARG A 223 -4.40 -2.88 -18.27
N GLY A 224 -4.18 -2.15 -19.37
CA GLY A 224 -3.11 -1.15 -19.44
C GLY A 224 -3.35 0.03 -18.50
N HIS A 225 -4.59 0.49 -18.36
CA HIS A 225 -4.94 1.52 -17.39
C HIS A 225 -4.74 1.04 -15.95
N MET A 226 -5.27 -0.13 -15.61
CA MET A 226 -5.13 -0.72 -14.26
C MET A 226 -3.66 -0.89 -13.88
N LEU A 227 -2.82 -1.39 -14.79
CA LEU A 227 -1.38 -1.53 -14.56
C LEU A 227 -0.72 -0.18 -14.28
N ARG A 228 -1.05 0.88 -15.01
CA ARG A 228 -0.50 2.23 -14.76
C ARG A 228 -0.87 2.78 -13.39
N VAL A 229 -2.08 2.49 -12.90
CA VAL A 229 -2.51 2.89 -11.56
C VAL A 229 -1.72 2.11 -10.50
N LEU A 230 -1.61 0.79 -10.68
CA LEU A 230 -0.90 -0.10 -9.74
C LEU A 230 0.62 0.14 -9.72
N SER A 231 1.22 0.52 -10.85
CA SER A 231 2.63 0.89 -10.94
C SER A 231 2.92 2.33 -10.52
N GLY A 232 1.89 3.11 -10.18
CA GLY A 232 2.04 4.52 -9.80
C GLY A 232 2.49 5.44 -10.96
N THR A 233 2.43 4.96 -12.22
CA THR A 233 2.87 5.70 -13.40
C THR A 233 1.74 6.43 -14.11
N GLN A 234 0.51 6.41 -13.60
CA GLN A 234 -0.54 7.24 -14.17
C GLN A 234 -0.29 8.72 -13.82
N HIS A 235 -0.32 9.59 -14.83
CA HIS A 235 -0.26 11.04 -14.65
C HIS A 235 -1.47 11.72 -15.30
N GLY A 236 -2.28 12.44 -14.55
CA GLY A 236 -3.54 12.94 -15.13
C GLY A 236 -4.56 11.80 -15.35
N TRP A 237 -5.72 12.15 -15.93
CA TRP A 237 -6.74 11.16 -16.30
C TRP A 237 -6.32 10.28 -17.48
N PHE A 238 -5.44 10.80 -18.35
CA PHE A 238 -5.09 10.15 -19.61
C PHE A 238 -3.57 10.04 -19.87
N GLY A 239 -2.73 10.68 -19.06
CA GLY A 239 -1.28 10.67 -19.24
C GLY A 239 -0.59 9.53 -18.50
N LYS A 240 0.70 9.36 -18.81
CA LYS A 240 1.61 8.41 -18.16
C LYS A 240 2.90 9.12 -17.78
N LEU A 241 3.43 8.81 -16.60
CA LEU A 241 4.81 9.09 -16.24
C LEU A 241 5.69 8.18 -17.10
N ALA A 242 6.55 8.79 -17.92
CA ALA A 242 7.49 8.03 -18.72
C ALA A 242 8.54 7.40 -17.79
N LEU A 243 8.76 6.09 -17.97
CA LEU A 243 9.88 5.39 -17.35
C LEU A 243 11.05 5.41 -18.33
N ALA A 244 12.26 5.53 -17.80
CA ALA A 244 13.47 5.44 -18.60
C ALA A 244 13.51 4.08 -19.34
N PRO A 245 13.84 4.03 -20.64
CA PRO A 245 13.88 2.77 -21.39
C PRO A 245 14.74 1.69 -20.72
N GLU A 246 15.87 2.09 -20.16
CA GLU A 246 16.82 1.21 -19.47
C GLU A 246 16.20 0.63 -18.19
N PHE A 247 15.32 1.38 -17.51
CA PHE A 247 14.59 0.88 -16.35
C PHE A 247 13.54 -0.16 -16.76
N VAL A 248 12.84 0.07 -17.88
CA VAL A 248 11.87 -0.89 -18.41
C VAL A 248 12.57 -2.17 -18.87
N GLU A 249 13.75 -2.05 -19.47
CA GLU A 249 14.60 -3.18 -19.85
C GLU A 249 15.10 -3.96 -18.63
N ALA A 250 15.56 -3.27 -17.57
CA ALA A 250 15.95 -3.93 -16.32
C ALA A 250 14.79 -4.71 -15.69
N LEU A 251 13.55 -4.19 -15.76
CA LEU A 251 12.35 -4.86 -15.25
C LEU A 251 11.90 -6.05 -16.11
N SER A 252 12.28 -6.11 -17.39
CA SER A 252 11.92 -7.23 -18.28
C SER A 252 12.85 -8.43 -18.11
N GLN A 253 14.00 -8.23 -17.43
CA GLN A 253 14.90 -9.32 -17.09
C GLN A 253 14.23 -10.25 -16.07
N PRO A 254 14.31 -11.59 -16.25
CA PRO A 254 13.78 -12.52 -15.27
C PRO A 254 14.43 -12.27 -13.92
N VAL A 255 13.64 -12.10 -12.86
CA VAL A 255 14.17 -12.11 -11.49
C VAL A 255 14.86 -13.46 -11.32
N VAL A 256 16.16 -13.45 -11.05
CA VAL A 256 16.94 -14.66 -10.77
C VAL A 256 16.25 -15.36 -9.61
N ARG A 257 15.57 -16.47 -9.92
CA ARG A 257 15.00 -17.35 -8.91
C ARG A 257 16.20 -17.92 -8.17
N VAL A 258 16.41 -17.50 -6.92
CA VAL A 258 17.32 -18.23 -6.05
C VAL A 258 16.75 -19.63 -5.98
N ALA A 259 17.38 -20.55 -6.70
CA ALA A 259 16.99 -21.94 -6.70
C ALA A 259 17.10 -22.43 -5.26
N ASP A 260 16.07 -23.13 -4.78
CA ASP A 260 16.18 -23.92 -3.57
C ASP A 260 17.21 -25.01 -3.86
N ASP A 261 18.45 -24.76 -3.45
CA ASP A 261 19.56 -25.70 -3.54
C ASP A 261 19.35 -26.80 -2.49
N LYS A 262 18.39 -27.68 -2.79
CA LYS A 262 18.10 -28.90 -2.04
C LYS A 262 17.71 -30.02 -2.99
N THR A 263 18.60 -30.37 -3.91
CA THR A 263 18.61 -31.73 -4.47
C THR A 263 20.03 -32.05 -4.91
N GLU A 264 20.82 -32.65 -4.01
CA GLU A 264 21.85 -33.68 -4.27
C GLU A 264 22.81 -33.79 -3.07
N ALA A 265 22.38 -34.50 -2.03
CA ALA A 265 23.28 -35.18 -1.10
C ALA A 265 22.52 -36.30 -0.38
N VAL A 266 22.06 -37.28 -1.16
CA VAL A 266 21.83 -38.63 -0.66
C VAL A 266 22.62 -39.56 -1.59
N ALA A 267 23.83 -39.87 -1.16
CA ALA A 267 24.58 -41.05 -1.56
C ALA A 267 25.11 -41.69 -0.27
#